data_AF-A0A3F2U7U1-F1
#
_entry.id   AF-A0A3F2U7U1-F1
#
_cell.length_a   1.000
_cell.length_b   1.000
_cell.length_c   1.000
_cell.angle_alpha   90.00
_cell.angle_beta   90.00
_cell.angle_gamma   90.00
#
_symmetry.space_group_name_H-M   'P 1'
#
loop_
_entity.id
_entity.type
_entity.pdbx_description
1 polymer ?
#
loop_
_entity_poly.entity_id
_entity_poly.type
_entity_poly.pdbx_seq_one_letter_code
_entity_poly.pdbx_strand_id
1 'polypeptide(L)'
;MIRKPLAQWRAIRALVEDARPTIELVAQATGRSARRIAIEAKRAGWELDREPEEDIGGKVREVARMLLARIEEAGRTALENGGKINKSEIETLSQLIKSLNGLIGIDGGKRAEEIARKKQIRTDEDRAAILERIHERIVELAQELAEKMVRERDRAARS
;
A
#
# COMPACT_ATOMS: atom_id res chain seq x y z
N MET A 1 21.54 -36.16 -4.75
CA MET A 1 21.23 -34.71 -4.72
C MET A 1 20.51 -34.33 -6.00
N ILE A 2 19.23 -33.93 -5.92
CA ILE A 2 18.50 -33.43 -7.09
C ILE A 2 19.04 -32.03 -7.39
N ARG A 3 19.70 -31.86 -8.55
CA ARG A 3 20.18 -30.54 -8.98
C ARG A 3 18.97 -29.67 -9.32
N LYS A 4 18.72 -28.62 -8.53
CA LYS A 4 17.73 -27.61 -8.89
C LYS A 4 18.20 -26.87 -10.16
N PRO A 5 17.29 -26.48 -11.08
CA PRO A 5 17.62 -25.66 -12.24
C PRO A 5 18.36 -24.38 -11.84
N LEU A 6 19.28 -23.90 -12.69
CA LEU A 6 20.10 -22.71 -12.43
C LEU A 6 19.23 -21.47 -12.09
N ALA A 7 18.10 -21.31 -12.78
CA ALA A 7 17.15 -20.21 -12.52
C ALA A 7 16.53 -20.29 -11.11
N GLN A 8 16.20 -21.50 -10.65
CA GLN A 8 15.66 -21.71 -9.30
C GLN A 8 16.70 -21.36 -8.23
N TRP A 9 17.96 -21.74 -8.43
CA TRP A 9 19.05 -21.38 -7.51
C TRP A 9 19.32 -19.88 -7.47
N ARG A 10 19.26 -19.20 -8.62
CA ARG A 10 19.38 -17.73 -8.68
C ARG A 10 18.24 -17.03 -7.96
N ALA A 11 17.01 -17.50 -8.13
CA ALA A 11 15.84 -16.94 -7.45
C ALA A 11 15.92 -17.15 -5.93
N ILE A 12 16.33 -18.33 -5.46
CA ILE A 12 16.56 -18.59 -4.03
C ILE A 12 17.66 -17.66 -3.49
N ARG A 13 18.78 -17.54 -4.21
CA ARG A 13 19.88 -16.67 -3.81
C ARG A 13 19.43 -15.22 -3.69
N ALA A 14 18.69 -14.70 -4.68
CA ALA A 14 18.16 -13.35 -4.63
C ALA A 14 17.26 -13.13 -3.39
N LEU A 15 16.36 -14.06 -3.08
CA LEU A 15 15.51 -13.97 -1.88
C LEU A 15 16.29 -14.01 -0.57
N VAL A 16 17.42 -14.72 -0.52
CA VAL A 16 18.31 -14.78 0.65
C VAL A 16 19.19 -13.52 0.76
N GLU A 17 19.57 -12.92 -0.36
CA GLU A 17 20.34 -11.68 -0.45
C GLU A 17 19.43 -10.43 -0.36
N ASP A 18 18.30 -10.54 0.35
CA ASP A 18 17.31 -9.47 0.60
C ASP A 18 16.69 -8.83 -0.66
N ALA A 19 16.70 -9.52 -1.81
CA ALA A 19 15.89 -9.07 -2.93
C ALA A 19 14.40 -9.13 -2.56
N ARG A 20 13.67 -8.07 -2.91
CA ARG A 20 12.23 -7.98 -2.64
C ARG A 20 11.50 -9.17 -3.28
N PRO A 21 10.68 -9.92 -2.51
CA PRO A 21 9.97 -11.06 -3.05
C PRO A 21 8.82 -10.61 -3.96
N THR A 22 8.90 -10.96 -5.24
CA THR A 22 7.81 -10.80 -6.23
C THR A 22 7.14 -12.15 -6.53
N ILE A 23 5.96 -12.13 -7.16
CA ILE A 23 5.27 -13.36 -7.56
C ILE A 23 6.16 -14.21 -8.49
N GLU A 24 6.83 -13.58 -9.45
CA GLU A 24 7.72 -14.25 -10.41
C GLU A 24 8.95 -14.83 -9.71
N LEU A 25 9.54 -14.10 -8.77
CA LEU A 25 10.73 -14.53 -8.05
C LEU A 25 10.42 -15.73 -7.14
N VAL A 26 9.30 -15.67 -6.42
CA VAL A 26 8.81 -16.78 -5.58
C VAL A 26 8.41 -17.98 -6.44
N ALA A 27 7.78 -17.76 -7.59
CA ALA A 27 7.45 -18.83 -8.55
C ALA A 27 8.71 -19.56 -9.05
N GLN A 28 9.74 -18.81 -9.44
CA GLN A 28 11.02 -19.37 -9.86
C GLN A 28 11.73 -20.11 -8.74
N ALA A 29 11.74 -19.57 -7.51
CA ALA A 29 12.37 -20.20 -6.35
C ALA A 29 11.66 -21.50 -5.93
N THR A 30 10.33 -21.55 -6.05
CA THR A 30 9.50 -22.71 -5.68
C THR A 30 9.32 -23.72 -6.81
N GLY A 31 9.66 -23.36 -8.05
CA GLY A 31 9.40 -24.19 -9.24
C GLY A 31 7.92 -24.31 -9.56
N ARG A 32 7.07 -23.39 -9.08
CA ARG A 32 5.63 -23.36 -9.31
C ARG A 32 5.27 -22.30 -10.34
N SER A 33 4.08 -22.41 -10.95
CA SER A 33 3.57 -21.37 -11.84
C SER A 33 3.26 -20.07 -11.07
N ALA A 34 3.58 -18.91 -11.64
CA ALA A 34 3.25 -17.58 -11.10
C ALA A 34 1.76 -17.44 -10.74
N ARG A 35 0.85 -17.95 -11.58
CA ARG A 35 -0.61 -17.97 -11.31
C ARG A 35 -0.97 -18.64 -9.98
N ARG A 36 -0.29 -19.73 -9.63
CA ARG A 36 -0.54 -20.45 -8.38
C ARG A 36 -0.03 -19.67 -7.17
N ILE A 37 1.15 -19.06 -7.30
CA ILE A 37 1.70 -18.17 -6.27
C ILE A 37 0.81 -16.95 -6.05
N ALA A 38 0.24 -16.35 -7.10
CA ALA A 38 -0.70 -15.24 -6.98
C ALA A 38 -1.96 -15.61 -6.19
N ILE A 39 -2.53 -16.79 -6.45
CA ILE A 39 -3.70 -17.30 -5.71
C ILE A 39 -3.34 -17.56 -4.24
N GLU A 40 -2.20 -18.19 -3.97
CA GLU A 40 -1.72 -18.47 -2.61
C GLU A 40 -1.43 -17.16 -1.86
N ALA A 41 -0.75 -16.20 -2.50
CA ALA A 41 -0.48 -14.87 -1.96
C ALA A 41 -1.77 -14.14 -1.58
N LYS A 42 -2.77 -14.12 -2.46
CA LYS A 42 -4.06 -13.48 -2.17
C LYS A 42 -4.79 -14.13 -1.00
N ARG A 43 -4.75 -15.46 -0.90
CA ARG A 43 -5.39 -16.21 0.20
C ARG A 43 -4.69 -15.97 1.54
N ALA A 44 -3.36 -15.91 1.53
CA ALA A 44 -2.54 -15.75 2.71
C ALA A 44 -2.27 -14.28 3.08
N GLY A 45 -2.76 -13.32 2.27
CA GLY A 45 -2.53 -11.90 2.47
C GLY A 45 -1.08 -11.46 2.23
N TRP A 46 -0.32 -12.16 1.38
CA TRP A 46 1.04 -11.78 1.06
C TRP A 46 1.08 -10.56 0.13
N GLU A 47 2.03 -9.66 0.37
CA GLU A 47 2.18 -8.40 -0.35
C GLU A 47 3.30 -8.47 -1.41
N LEU A 48 3.26 -9.48 -2.27
CA LEU A 48 4.32 -9.75 -3.26
C LEU A 48 4.29 -8.84 -4.50
N ASP A 49 3.15 -8.18 -4.77
CA ASP A 49 2.89 -7.40 -5.99
C ASP A 49 2.59 -5.92 -5.72
N ARG A 50 2.89 -5.42 -4.51
CA ARG A 50 2.81 -3.98 -4.28
C ARG A 50 3.84 -3.30 -5.17
N GLU A 51 3.43 -2.27 -5.92
CA GLU A 51 4.40 -1.31 -6.49
C GLU A 51 5.39 -0.93 -5.37
N PRO A 52 6.68 -0.74 -5.69
CA PRO A 52 7.60 -0.20 -4.70
C PRO A 52 6.94 1.06 -4.17
N GLU A 53 6.62 1.04 -2.87
CA GLU A 53 6.37 2.29 -2.17
C GLU A 53 7.63 3.09 -2.47
N GLU A 54 7.49 4.17 -3.26
CA GLU A 54 8.64 4.99 -3.60
C GLU A 54 9.41 5.19 -2.30
N ASP A 55 10.72 4.98 -2.28
CA ASP A 55 11.53 5.25 -1.09
C ASP A 55 11.56 6.78 -0.91
N ILE A 56 10.43 7.32 -0.45
CA ILE A 56 10.21 8.73 -0.16
C ILE A 56 11.25 9.13 0.87
N GLY A 57 11.55 8.25 1.84
CA GLY A 57 12.65 8.44 2.77
C GLY A 57 14.01 8.62 2.08
N GLY A 58 14.33 7.81 1.08
CA GLY A 58 15.54 7.88 0.28
C GLY A 58 15.64 9.15 -0.55
N LYS A 59 14.57 9.46 -1.30
CA LYS A 59 14.46 10.70 -2.09
C LYS A 59 14.56 11.93 -1.19
N VAL A 60 13.93 11.90 -0.03
CA VAL A 60 13.99 12.99 0.94
C VAL A 60 15.40 13.13 1.53
N ARG A 61 16.08 12.03 1.87
CA ARG A 61 17.49 12.06 2.29
C ARG A 61 18.42 12.60 1.21
N GLU A 62 18.10 12.36 -0.06
CA GLU A 62 18.85 12.91 -1.20
C GLU A 62 18.65 14.42 -1.34
N VAL A 63 17.39 14.88 -1.31
CA VAL A 63 17.06 16.31 -1.33
C VAL A 63 17.65 17.05 -0.12
N ALA A 64 17.62 16.45 1.07
CA ALA A 64 18.24 16.99 2.28
C ALA A 64 19.75 17.21 2.09
N ARG A 65 20.45 16.22 1.52
CA ARG A 65 21.90 16.31 1.22
C ARG A 65 22.19 17.42 0.23
N MET A 66 21.39 17.55 -0.82
CA MET A 66 21.53 18.62 -1.82
C MET A 66 21.34 20.01 -1.18
N LEU A 67 20.31 20.19 -0.35
CA LEU A 67 20.05 21.46 0.34
C LEU A 67 21.16 21.82 1.32
N LEU A 68 21.70 20.84 2.05
CA LEU A 68 22.83 21.05 2.95
C LEU A 68 24.07 21.51 2.19
N ALA A 69 24.42 20.85 1.08
CA ALA A 69 25.56 21.24 0.25
C ALA A 69 25.41 22.67 -0.31
N ARG A 70 24.18 23.07 -0.66
CA ARG A 70 23.86 24.43 -1.15
C ARG A 70 24.02 25.49 -0.06
N ILE A 71 23.67 25.18 1.18
CA ILE A 71 23.86 26.06 2.34
C ILE A 71 25.34 26.21 2.69
N GLU A 72 26.09 25.10 2.67
CA GLU A 72 27.53 25.12 2.89
C GLU A 72 28.26 25.97 1.84
N GLU A 73 27.87 25.85 0.57
CA GLU A 73 28.41 26.66 -0.51
C GLU A 73 28.10 28.15 -0.32
N ALA A 74 26.84 28.49 -0.03
CA ALA A 74 26.46 29.88 0.25
C ALA A 74 27.24 30.46 1.45
N GLY A 75 27.52 29.64 2.47
CA GLY A 75 28.36 30.02 3.62
C GLY A 75 29.83 30.26 3.23
N ARG A 76 30.43 29.40 2.40
CA ARG A 76 31.79 29.59 1.89
C ARG A 76 31.91 30.85 1.06
N THR A 77 31.02 31.04 0.08
CA THR A 77 30.99 32.23 -0.76
C THR A 77 30.79 33.51 0.06
N ALA A 78 30.00 33.46 1.13
CA ALA A 78 29.83 34.60 2.01
C ALA A 78 31.09 34.94 2.82
N LEU A 79 31.83 33.94 3.29
CA LEU A 79 33.12 34.15 3.98
C LEU A 79 34.15 34.78 3.03
N GLU A 80 34.20 34.32 1.78
CA GLU A 80 35.09 34.87 0.74
C GLU A 80 34.71 36.31 0.34
N ASN A 81 33.42 36.66 0.42
CA ASN A 81 32.90 38.00 0.07
C ASN A 81 32.71 38.93 1.28
N GLY A 82 33.46 38.71 2.37
CA GLY A 82 33.47 39.62 3.54
C GLY A 82 32.18 39.58 4.37
N GLY A 83 31.52 38.42 4.44
CA GLY A 83 30.30 38.18 5.23
C GLY A 83 29.01 38.57 4.52
N LYS A 84 29.03 38.95 3.24
CA LYS A 84 27.83 39.31 2.48
C LYS A 84 27.12 38.06 1.98
N ILE A 85 25.96 37.76 2.58
CA ILE A 85 25.07 36.66 2.17
C ILE A 85 23.92 37.22 1.34
N ASN A 86 23.55 36.53 0.26
CA ASN A 86 22.35 36.86 -0.52
C ASN A 86 21.09 36.47 0.27
N LYS A 87 20.39 37.47 0.82
CA LYS A 87 19.15 37.28 1.60
C LYS A 87 18.07 36.50 0.83
N SER A 88 17.95 36.70 -0.48
CA SER A 88 16.95 36.00 -1.30
C SER A 88 17.24 34.50 -1.45
N GLU A 89 18.52 34.14 -1.48
CA GLU A 89 18.96 32.74 -1.57
C GLU A 89 18.72 32.00 -0.25
N ILE A 90 19.01 32.64 0.89
CA ILE A 90 18.72 32.08 2.22
C ILE A 90 17.22 31.88 2.45
N GLU A 91 16.39 32.84 2.04
CA GLU A 91 14.92 32.72 2.15
C GLU A 91 14.41 31.52 1.34
N THR A 92 14.91 31.35 0.11
CA THR A 92 14.56 30.22 -0.75
C THR A 92 14.97 28.88 -0.13
N LEU A 93 16.18 28.79 0.42
CA LEU A 93 16.67 27.59 1.10
C LEU A 93 15.85 27.26 2.36
N SER A 94 15.46 28.29 3.13
CA SER A 94 14.61 28.16 4.31
C SER A 94 13.22 27.61 3.96
N GLN A 95 12.61 28.08 2.87
CA GLN A 95 11.32 27.58 2.38
C GLN A 95 11.39 26.12 1.89
N LEU A 96 12.48 25.75 1.20
CA LEU A 96 12.71 24.38 0.77
C LEU A 96 12.90 23.42 1.95
N ILE A 97 13.64 23.83 2.99
CA ILE A 97 13.79 23.05 4.22
C ILE A 97 12.45 22.87 4.94
N LYS A 98 11.65 23.93 5.07
CA LYS A 98 10.31 23.83 5.68
C LYS A 98 9.40 22.87 4.91
N SER A 99 9.43 22.93 3.58
CA SER A 99 8.66 22.04 2.71
C SER A 99 9.11 20.58 2.86
N LEU A 100 10.42 20.34 2.94
CA LEU A 100 10.99 19.02 3.20
C LEU A 100 10.59 18.49 4.59
N ASN A 101 10.62 19.34 5.61
CA ASN A 101 10.18 18.97 6.96
C ASN A 101 8.68 18.67 7.04
N GLY A 102 7.85 19.32 6.21
CA GLY A 102 6.42 18.97 6.07
C GLY A 102 6.19 17.60 5.43
N LEU A 103 7.15 17.11 4.62
CA LEU A 103 7.13 15.76 4.04
C LEU A 103 7.61 14.68 5.03
N ILE A 104 8.55 15.01 5.93
CA ILE A 104 9.13 14.06 6.91
C ILE A 104 8.37 14.06 8.23
N GLY A 105 7.91 15.22 8.69
CA GLY A 105 7.27 15.44 9.98
C GLY A 105 5.74 15.45 9.90
N ILE A 106 5.12 15.35 11.09
CA ILE A 106 3.71 15.52 11.54
C ILE A 106 2.59 15.56 10.48
N ASP A 107 2.72 16.30 9.38
CA ASP A 107 1.74 16.34 8.29
C ASP A 107 1.81 15.13 7.35
N GLY A 108 2.98 14.48 7.19
CA GLY A 108 3.10 13.21 6.47
C GLY A 108 2.36 12.06 7.16
N GLY A 109 2.47 11.98 8.48
CA GLY A 109 1.72 11.03 9.32
C GLY A 109 0.21 11.29 9.31
N LYS A 110 -0.20 12.55 9.46
CA LYS A 110 -1.62 12.95 9.35
C LYS A 110 -2.21 12.64 7.97
N ARG A 111 -1.44 12.82 6.89
CA ARG A 111 -1.89 12.52 5.52
C ARG A 111 -2.00 11.03 5.27
N ALA A 112 -1.08 10.23 5.83
CA ALA A 112 -1.18 8.77 5.81
C ALA A 112 -2.37 8.25 6.63
N GLU A 113 -2.63 8.81 7.82
CA GLU A 113 -3.81 8.52 8.63
C GLU A 113 -5.11 8.91 7.92
N GLU A 114 -5.14 10.05 7.23
CA GLU A 114 -6.30 10.49 6.45
C GLU A 114 -6.60 9.55 5.28
N ILE A 115 -5.56 9.09 4.56
CA ILE A 115 -5.68 8.10 3.48
C ILE A 115 -6.17 6.75 4.03
N ALA A 116 -5.61 6.30 5.17
CA ALA A 116 -6.04 5.06 5.83
C ALA A 116 -7.50 5.15 6.29
N ARG A 117 -7.90 6.27 6.91
CA ARG A 117 -9.28 6.53 7.34
C ARG A 117 -10.26 6.55 6.16
N LYS A 118 -9.89 7.20 5.05
CA LYS A 118 -10.70 7.21 3.82
C LYS A 118 -10.88 5.81 3.22
N LYS A 119 -9.83 4.99 3.22
CA LYS A 119 -9.92 3.58 2.80
C LYS A 119 -10.80 2.75 3.74
N GLN A 120 -10.70 2.97 5.05
CA GLN A 120 -11.53 2.30 6.06
C GLN A 120 -13.01 2.62 5.86
N ILE A 121 -13.36 3.91 5.71
CA ILE A 121 -14.75 4.35 5.48
C ILE A 121 -15.32 3.70 4.23
N ARG A 122 -14.58 3.73 3.10
CA ARG A 122 -15.02 3.09 1.86
C ARG A 122 -15.22 1.58 2.02
N THR A 123 -14.35 0.92 2.79
CA THR A 123 -14.48 -0.52 3.08
C THR A 123 -15.72 -0.82 3.92
N ASP A 124 -16.04 0.05 4.87
CA ASP A 124 -17.22 -0.12 5.73
C ASP A 124 -18.53 0.19 4.97
N GLU A 125 -18.52 1.16 4.05
CA GLU A 125 -19.61 1.41 3.09
C GLU A 125 -19.85 0.19 2.18
N ASP A 126 -18.79 -0.37 1.60
CA ASP A 126 -18.87 -1.58 0.76
C ASP A 126 -19.43 -2.78 1.56
N ARG A 127 -19.05 -2.91 2.84
CA ARG A 127 -19.59 -3.93 3.75
C ARG A 127 -21.06 -3.72 4.06
N ALA A 128 -21.47 -2.48 4.33
CA ALA A 128 -22.86 -2.14 4.62
C ALA A 128 -23.76 -2.50 3.42
N ALA A 129 -23.35 -2.16 2.19
CA ALA A 129 -24.07 -2.50 0.98
C ALA A 129 -24.23 -4.02 0.77
N ILE A 130 -23.19 -4.80 1.08
CA ILE A 130 -23.28 -6.28 1.03
C ILE A 130 -24.26 -6.80 2.07
N LEU A 131 -24.21 -6.28 3.30
CA LEU A 131 -25.10 -6.69 4.38
C LEU A 131 -26.56 -6.36 4.09
N GLU A 132 -26.83 -5.19 3.50
CA GLU A 132 -28.18 -4.79 3.08
C GLU A 132 -28.73 -5.74 2.02
N ARG A 133 -27.95 -6.08 1.00
CA ARG A 133 -28.37 -7.06 -0.02
C ARG A 133 -28.61 -8.46 0.55
N ILE A 134 -27.84 -8.88 1.55
CA ILE A 134 -28.09 -10.13 2.27
C ILE A 134 -29.40 -10.05 3.05
N HIS A 135 -29.65 -8.93 3.73
CA HIS A 135 -30.87 -8.72 4.49
C HIS A 135 -32.12 -8.78 3.60
N GLU A 136 -32.12 -8.05 2.48
CA GLU A 136 -33.20 -8.10 1.48
C GLU A 136 -33.48 -9.53 1.04
N ARG A 137 -32.43 -10.30 0.74
CA ARG A 137 -32.59 -11.70 0.31
C ARG A 137 -33.13 -12.60 1.41
N ILE A 138 -32.75 -12.37 2.68
CA ILE A 138 -33.31 -13.11 3.82
C ILE A 138 -34.80 -12.83 3.95
N VAL A 139 -35.22 -11.57 3.81
CA VAL A 139 -36.63 -11.18 3.88
C VAL A 139 -37.45 -11.82 2.76
N GLU A 140 -36.96 -11.78 1.52
CA GLU A 140 -37.60 -12.45 0.38
C GLU A 140 -37.78 -13.96 0.64
N LEU A 141 -36.72 -14.64 1.06
CA LEU A 141 -36.78 -16.08 1.34
C LEU A 141 -37.75 -16.42 2.48
N ALA A 142 -37.83 -15.56 3.50
CA ALA A 142 -38.78 -15.73 4.60
C ALA A 142 -40.23 -15.58 4.11
N GLN A 143 -40.50 -14.61 3.22
CA GLN A 143 -41.81 -14.41 2.60
C GLN A 143 -42.20 -15.60 1.72
N GLU A 144 -41.29 -16.08 0.87
CA GLU A 144 -41.50 -17.27 0.04
C GLU A 144 -41.81 -18.52 0.89
N LEU A 145 -41.10 -18.70 2.01
CA LEU A 145 -41.35 -19.80 2.93
C LEU A 145 -42.72 -19.67 3.61
N ALA A 146 -43.08 -18.49 4.08
CA ALA A 146 -44.38 -18.22 4.69
C ALA A 146 -45.53 -18.51 3.71
N GLU A 147 -45.41 -18.09 2.45
CA GLU A 147 -46.40 -18.40 1.41
C GLU A 147 -46.53 -19.91 1.17
N LYS A 148 -45.41 -20.63 1.09
CA LYS A 148 -45.42 -22.10 0.92
C LYS A 148 -46.13 -22.78 2.07
N MET A 149 -45.82 -22.41 3.31
CA MET A 149 -46.45 -22.96 4.51
C MET A 149 -47.97 -22.73 4.53
N VAL A 150 -48.44 -21.54 4.13
CA VAL A 150 -49.88 -21.25 4.02
C VAL A 150 -50.54 -22.11 2.94
N ARG A 151 -49.93 -22.22 1.75
CA ARG A 151 -50.46 -23.06 0.66
C ARG A 151 -50.54 -24.54 1.04
N GLU A 152 -49.54 -25.05 1.76
CA GLU A 152 -49.53 -26.43 2.27
C GLU A 152 -50.64 -26.66 3.31
N ARG A 153 -50.79 -25.73 4.26
CA ARG A 153 -51.87 -25.78 5.25
C ARG A 153 -53.26 -25.75 4.60
N ASP A 154 -53.47 -24.88 3.62
CA ASP A 154 -54.76 -24.76 2.92
C ASP A 154 -55.09 -25.99 2.07
N ARG A 155 -54.07 -26.68 1.53
CA ARG A 155 -54.24 -27.97 0.84
C ARG A 155 -54.64 -29.06 1.83
N ALA A 156 -53.97 -29.14 2.98
CA ALA A 156 -54.27 -30.12 4.02
C ALA A 156 -55.66 -29.93 4.64
N ALA A 157 -56.19 -28.70 4.68
CA ALA A 157 -57.54 -28.41 5.17
C ALA A 157 -58.66 -28.74 4.14
N ARG A 158 -58.32 -28.99 2.87
CA ARG A 158 -59.27 -29.29 1.78
C ARG A 158 -59.28 -30.78 1.39
N SER A 159 -58.38 -31.59 1.94
CA SER A 159 -58.38 -33.05 1.82
C SER A 159 -59.07 -33.69 3.00
#